data_AF-A0A950VTF7-F1
#
_entry.id   AF-A0A950VTF7-F1
#
_cell.length_a   1.000
_cell.length_b   1.000
_cell.length_c   1.000
_cell.angle_alpha   90.00
_cell.angle_beta   90.00
_cell.angle_gamma   90.00
#
_symmetry.space_group_name_H-M   'P 1'
#
loop_
_entity.id
_entity.type
_entity.pdbx_description
1 polymer ?
#
loop_
_entity_poly.entity_id
_entity_poly.type
_entity_poly.pdbx_seq_one_letter_code
_entity_poly.pdbx_strand_id
1 'polypeptide(L)'
;MSARGKQEFLETYDAEHARTMKVLKAYPTDKLDFRPHPKAKTARELAFVFILERYLGVKVWNDEFAKSAPSGTPPAPPENWDELLASLEKASHDFRDLVSSASDETLSENVHFFKGPKTMGEISRKDWVWFLLHDQIHHRGQFSVYLRMVDGKVPSIYGPSGDEPWI
;
A
#
# COMPACT_ATOMS: atom_id res chain seq x y z
N MET A 1 -19.76 7.57 -2.29
CA MET A 1 -18.98 8.07 -3.48
C MET A 1 -19.91 7.96 -4.67
N SER A 2 -19.93 8.87 -5.65
CA SER A 2 -20.71 8.63 -6.87
C SER A 2 -20.05 7.55 -7.72
N ALA A 3 -20.79 6.88 -8.60
CA ALA A 3 -20.24 5.97 -9.60
C ALA A 3 -19.00 6.53 -10.33
N ARG A 4 -19.01 7.85 -10.64
CA ARG A 4 -17.85 8.56 -11.21
C ARG A 4 -16.65 8.60 -10.27
N GLY A 5 -16.86 8.93 -8.99
CA GLY A 5 -15.78 8.95 -8.01
C GLY A 5 -15.15 7.57 -7.78
N LYS A 6 -15.95 6.49 -7.85
CA LYS A 6 -15.44 5.12 -7.75
C LYS A 6 -14.51 4.79 -8.89
N GLN A 7 -14.91 5.14 -10.11
CA GLN A 7 -14.09 4.96 -11.29
C GLN A 7 -12.78 5.76 -11.20
N GLU A 8 -12.85 7.03 -10.81
CA GLU A 8 -11.66 7.89 -10.61
C GLU A 8 -10.68 7.29 -9.57
N PHE A 9 -11.21 6.75 -8.46
CA PHE A 9 -10.38 6.04 -7.48
C PHE A 9 -9.71 4.81 -8.08
N LEU A 10 -10.44 3.93 -8.77
CA LEU A 10 -9.90 2.68 -9.33
C LEU A 10 -8.80 2.96 -10.37
N GLU A 11 -9.01 3.94 -11.24
CA GLU A 11 -8.01 4.37 -12.23
C GLU A 11 -6.74 4.91 -11.56
N THR A 12 -6.93 5.72 -10.51
CA THR A 12 -5.80 6.25 -9.72
C THR A 12 -5.07 5.11 -9.01
N TYR A 13 -5.80 4.19 -8.38
CA TYR A 13 -5.26 3.03 -7.69
C TYR A 13 -4.40 2.16 -8.62
N ASP A 14 -4.91 1.85 -9.82
CA ASP A 14 -4.19 1.06 -10.82
C ASP A 14 -2.88 1.74 -11.25
N ALA A 15 -2.93 3.05 -11.51
CA ALA A 15 -1.75 3.83 -11.89
C ALA A 15 -0.71 3.89 -10.77
N GLU A 16 -1.14 4.09 -9.51
CA GLU A 16 -0.26 4.15 -8.35
C GLU A 16 0.34 2.79 -8.00
N HIS A 17 -0.42 1.71 -8.14
CA HIS A 17 0.09 0.35 -7.98
C HIS A 17 1.17 0.04 -9.02
N ALA A 18 0.92 0.35 -10.30
CA ALA A 18 1.92 0.17 -11.36
C ALA A 18 3.23 0.94 -11.08
N ARG A 19 3.13 2.19 -10.63
CA ARG A 19 4.31 2.99 -10.20
C ARG A 19 5.05 2.34 -9.04
N THR A 20 4.31 1.83 -8.05
CA THR A 20 4.88 1.15 -6.88
C THR A 20 5.62 -0.11 -7.27
N MET A 21 5.01 -0.96 -8.12
CA MET A 21 5.65 -2.16 -8.64
C MET A 21 6.89 -1.84 -9.47
N LYS A 22 6.88 -0.77 -10.27
CA LYS A 22 8.07 -0.33 -11.03
C LYS A 22 9.25 -0.01 -10.11
N VAL A 23 8.99 0.70 -9.00
CA VAL A 23 10.02 1.04 -7.99
C VAL A 23 10.52 -0.22 -7.28
N LEU A 24 9.63 -1.11 -6.85
CA LEU A 24 10.02 -2.34 -6.13
C LEU A 24 10.82 -3.30 -7.04
N LYS A 25 10.40 -3.46 -8.30
CA LYS A 25 11.11 -4.30 -9.30
C LYS A 25 12.51 -3.79 -9.64
N ALA A 26 12.80 -2.50 -9.41
CA ALA A 26 14.11 -1.91 -9.64
C ALA A 26 15.11 -2.15 -8.48
N TYR A 27 14.66 -2.69 -7.35
CA TYR A 27 15.51 -2.86 -6.16
C TYR A 27 16.49 -4.04 -6.29
N PRO A 28 17.79 -3.85 -6.03
CA PRO A 28 18.77 -4.94 -6.04
C PRO A 28 18.50 -5.97 -4.93
N THR A 29 18.29 -7.22 -5.31
CA THR A 29 17.92 -8.31 -4.38
C THR A 29 19.05 -8.74 -3.45
N ASP A 30 20.30 -8.37 -3.74
CA ASP A 30 21.45 -8.59 -2.86
C ASP A 30 21.56 -7.54 -1.74
N LYS A 31 20.66 -6.54 -1.70
CA LYS A 31 20.68 -5.42 -0.73
C LYS A 31 19.43 -5.35 0.17
N LEU A 32 18.64 -6.41 0.24
CA LEU A 32 17.34 -6.41 0.92
C LEU A 32 17.38 -6.07 2.43
N ASP A 33 18.51 -6.28 3.09
CA ASP A 33 18.70 -5.97 4.51
C ASP A 33 19.16 -4.53 4.77
N PHE A 34 19.39 -3.74 3.72
CA PHE A 34 19.76 -2.33 3.86
C PHE A 34 18.67 -1.55 4.60
N ARG A 35 19.10 -0.73 5.56
CA ARG A 35 18.26 0.29 6.22
C ARG A 35 19.06 1.60 6.32
N PRO A 36 18.46 2.76 5.97
CA PRO A 36 19.16 4.04 5.98
C PRO A 36 19.43 4.56 7.40
N HIS A 37 18.72 4.04 8.40
CA HIS A 37 18.86 4.45 9.79
C HIS A 37 18.47 3.28 10.73
N PRO A 38 19.06 3.13 11.93
CA PRO A 38 18.72 2.04 12.86
C PRO A 38 17.24 1.97 13.27
N LYS A 39 16.55 3.12 13.31
CA LYS A 39 15.10 3.22 13.59
C LYS A 39 14.21 2.98 12.36
N ALA A 40 14.81 2.81 11.19
CA ALA A 40 14.08 2.54 9.96
C ALA A 40 13.96 1.02 9.73
N LYS A 41 12.96 0.63 8.95
CA LYS A 41 12.80 -0.73 8.44
C LYS A 41 13.95 -1.06 7.48
N THR A 42 14.24 -2.34 7.27
CA THR A 42 15.01 -2.76 6.09
C THR A 42 14.20 -2.55 4.81
N ALA A 43 14.85 -2.59 3.65
CA ALA A 43 14.13 -2.56 2.37
C ALA A 43 13.09 -3.68 2.30
N ARG A 44 13.45 -4.91 2.68
CA ARG A 44 12.50 -6.03 2.71
C ARG A 44 11.33 -5.81 3.65
N GLU A 45 11.60 -5.31 4.85
CA GLU A 45 10.56 -5.01 5.84
C GLU A 45 9.63 -3.89 5.35
N LEU A 46 10.16 -2.85 4.71
CA LEU A 46 9.37 -1.76 4.13
C LEU A 46 8.54 -2.24 2.93
N ALA A 47 9.11 -3.08 2.06
CA ALA A 47 8.36 -3.68 0.96
C ALA A 47 7.20 -4.57 1.45
N PHE A 48 7.41 -5.27 2.58
CA PHE A 48 6.35 -6.05 3.19
C PHE A 48 5.20 -5.19 3.76
N VAL A 49 5.45 -3.92 4.10
CA VAL A 49 4.40 -3.00 4.58
C VAL A 49 3.28 -2.86 3.54
N PHE A 50 3.58 -2.82 2.24
CA PHE A 50 2.55 -2.73 1.20
C PHE A 50 1.55 -3.91 1.24
N ILE A 51 2.00 -5.12 1.58
CA ILE A 51 1.14 -6.29 1.78
C ILE A 51 0.32 -6.15 3.07
N LEU A 52 0.96 -5.70 4.15
CA LEU A 52 0.30 -5.46 5.44
C LEU A 52 -0.79 -4.38 5.34
N GLU A 53 -0.57 -3.34 4.54
CA GLU A 53 -1.57 -2.31 4.23
C GLU A 53 -2.79 -2.92 3.54
N ARG A 54 -2.61 -3.83 2.57
CA ARG A 54 -3.75 -4.51 1.93
C ARG A 54 -4.49 -5.41 2.92
N TYR A 55 -3.76 -6.18 3.72
CA TYR A 55 -4.33 -7.00 4.78
C TYR A 55 -5.16 -6.18 5.78
N LEU A 56 -4.57 -5.09 6.28
CA LEU A 56 -5.26 -4.16 7.17
C LEU A 56 -6.45 -3.51 6.48
N GLY A 57 -6.29 -3.18 5.19
CA GLY A 57 -7.32 -2.61 4.35
C GLY A 57 -8.59 -3.43 4.30
N VAL A 58 -8.47 -4.74 4.09
CA VAL A 58 -9.60 -5.68 4.09
C VAL A 58 -10.23 -5.81 5.48
N LYS A 59 -9.43 -5.88 6.54
CA LYS A 59 -9.97 -5.99 7.91
C LYS A 59 -10.79 -4.78 8.33
N VAL A 60 -10.28 -3.58 8.06
CA VAL A 60 -11.02 -2.34 8.35
C VAL A 60 -12.23 -2.21 7.43
N TRP A 61 -12.13 -2.59 6.16
CA TRP A 61 -13.27 -2.66 5.26
C TRP A 61 -14.40 -3.55 5.80
N ASN A 62 -14.05 -4.69 6.41
CA ASN A 62 -15.00 -5.61 7.03
C ASN A 62 -15.44 -5.18 8.45
N ASP A 63 -15.09 -3.98 8.90
CA ASP A 63 -15.41 -3.42 10.21
C ASP A 63 -14.95 -4.30 11.40
N GLU A 64 -13.86 -5.05 11.22
CA GLU A 64 -13.38 -6.00 12.25
C GLU A 64 -12.86 -5.33 13.53
N PHE A 65 -12.70 -4.01 13.50
CA PHE A 65 -12.23 -3.19 14.62
C PHE A 65 -13.37 -2.66 15.51
N ALA A 66 -14.64 -2.89 15.15
CA ALA A 66 -15.79 -2.32 15.87
C ALA A 66 -15.90 -2.76 17.33
N LYS A 67 -15.43 -3.98 17.66
CA LYS A 67 -15.62 -4.59 18.99
C LYS A 67 -14.32 -4.70 19.80
N SER A 68 -13.16 -4.70 19.15
CA SER A 68 -11.83 -4.77 19.79
C SER A 68 -10.72 -4.54 18.76
N ALA A 69 -9.45 -4.57 19.18
CA ALA A 69 -8.36 -4.79 18.23
C ALA A 69 -8.65 -6.08 17.42
N PRO A 70 -8.36 -6.09 16.12
CA PRO A 70 -8.71 -7.20 15.24
C PRO A 70 -8.03 -8.48 15.72
N SER A 71 -8.79 -9.57 15.73
CA SER A 71 -8.23 -10.91 15.89
C SER A 71 -7.54 -11.35 14.60
N GLY A 72 -6.44 -12.07 14.72
CA GLY A 72 -5.72 -12.68 13.59
C GLY A 72 -4.25 -12.30 13.57
N THR A 73 -3.41 -13.26 13.19
CA THR A 73 -1.99 -13.00 12.92
C THR A 73 -1.88 -12.39 11.52
N PRO A 74 -1.13 -11.29 11.36
CA PRO A 74 -0.76 -10.81 10.02
C PRO A 74 -0.08 -11.93 9.22
N PRO A 75 -0.15 -11.91 7.88
CA PRO A 75 0.60 -12.86 7.07
C PRO A 75 2.09 -12.83 7.45
N ALA A 76 2.77 -13.97 7.33
CA ALA A 76 4.22 -13.98 7.42
C ALA A 76 4.82 -13.29 6.18
N PRO A 77 5.95 -12.59 6.30
CA PRO A 77 6.68 -12.10 5.14
C PRO A 77 7.04 -13.27 4.20
N PRO A 78 6.78 -13.18 2.89
CA PRO A 78 7.21 -14.20 1.92
C PRO A 78 8.71 -14.45 1.97
N GLU A 79 9.19 -15.64 1.55
CA GLU A 79 10.57 -16.09 1.80
C GLU A 79 11.60 -15.45 0.86
N ASN A 80 11.20 -15.11 -0.36
CA ASN A 80 12.06 -14.42 -1.32
C ASN A 80 11.38 -13.20 -1.94
N TRP A 81 12.17 -12.42 -2.67
CA TRP A 81 11.72 -11.16 -3.25
C TRP A 81 10.63 -11.34 -4.29
N ASP A 82 10.75 -12.34 -5.16
CA ASP A 82 9.78 -12.58 -6.23
C ASP A 82 8.42 -13.00 -5.65
N GLU A 83 8.41 -13.84 -4.61
CA GLU A 83 7.20 -14.18 -3.87
C GLU A 83 6.58 -12.98 -3.16
N LEU A 84 7.40 -12.07 -2.63
CA LEU A 84 6.92 -10.81 -2.04
C LEU A 84 6.21 -9.96 -3.10
N LEU A 85 6.82 -9.77 -4.26
CA LEU A 85 6.22 -9.01 -5.36
C LEU A 85 4.94 -9.68 -5.86
N ALA A 86 4.92 -11.00 -6.04
CA ALA A 86 3.73 -11.74 -6.45
C ALA A 86 2.60 -11.67 -5.41
N SER A 87 2.94 -11.73 -4.12
CA SER A 87 1.97 -11.59 -3.03
C SER A 87 1.37 -10.19 -2.99
N LEU A 88 2.17 -9.15 -3.25
CA LEU A 88 1.70 -7.78 -3.36
C LEU A 88 0.77 -7.60 -4.57
N GLU A 89 1.16 -8.08 -5.76
CA GLU A 89 0.31 -8.03 -6.96
C GLU A 89 -1.06 -8.69 -6.68
N LYS A 90 -1.06 -9.88 -6.07
CA LYS A 90 -2.29 -10.58 -5.72
C LYS A 90 -3.13 -9.77 -4.72
N ALA A 91 -2.53 -9.32 -3.62
CA ALA A 91 -3.25 -8.58 -2.58
C ALA A 91 -3.82 -7.26 -3.12
N SER A 92 -3.10 -6.59 -4.02
CA SER A 92 -3.56 -5.37 -4.67
C SER A 92 -4.74 -5.62 -5.61
N HIS A 93 -4.73 -6.70 -6.40
CA HIS A 93 -5.85 -7.10 -7.25
C HIS A 93 -7.09 -7.49 -6.44
N ASP A 94 -6.93 -8.34 -5.42
CA ASP A 94 -8.04 -8.75 -4.56
C ASP A 94 -8.71 -7.51 -3.91
N PHE A 95 -7.91 -6.55 -3.45
CA PHE A 95 -8.42 -5.31 -2.86
C PHE A 95 -9.11 -4.40 -3.88
N ARG A 96 -8.56 -4.31 -5.09
CA ARG A 96 -9.18 -3.57 -6.20
C ARG A 96 -10.57 -4.15 -6.53
N ASP A 97 -10.67 -5.47 -6.62
CA ASP A 97 -11.92 -6.16 -6.93
C ASP A 97 -12.97 -5.95 -5.84
N LEU A 98 -12.54 -5.99 -4.58
CA LEU A 98 -13.37 -5.64 -3.41
C LEU A 98 -13.96 -4.23 -3.54
N VAL A 99 -13.15 -3.23 -3.87
CA VAL A 99 -13.64 -1.86 -4.03
C VAL A 99 -14.52 -1.72 -5.28
N SER A 100 -14.19 -2.39 -6.38
CA SER A 100 -14.95 -2.30 -7.63
C SER A 100 -16.38 -2.84 -7.49
N SER A 101 -16.54 -3.92 -6.72
CA SER A 101 -17.80 -4.61 -6.49
C SER A 101 -18.71 -3.93 -5.46
N ALA A 102 -18.17 -2.97 -4.69
CA ALA A 102 -18.93 -2.23 -3.70
C ALA A 102 -19.98 -1.30 -4.33
N SER A 103 -21.16 -1.20 -3.70
CA SER A 103 -22.16 -0.20 -4.06
C SER A 103 -21.78 1.18 -3.50
N ASP A 104 -22.45 2.22 -4.00
CA ASP A 104 -22.23 3.60 -3.53
C ASP A 104 -22.65 3.75 -2.05
N GLU A 105 -23.65 2.99 -1.61
CA GLU A 105 -24.10 2.89 -0.22
C GLU A 105 -23.01 2.24 0.66
N THR A 106 -22.50 1.07 0.27
CA THR A 106 -21.42 0.39 1.02
C THR A 106 -20.20 1.28 1.21
N LEU A 107 -19.83 2.03 0.17
CA LEU A 107 -18.70 2.98 0.21
C LEU A 107 -18.95 4.16 1.15
N SER A 108 -20.21 4.50 1.40
CA SER A 108 -20.60 5.64 2.26
C SER A 108 -20.81 5.25 3.71
N GLU A 109 -20.91 3.95 4.01
CA GLU A 109 -20.95 3.42 5.37
C GLU A 109 -19.63 3.66 6.12
N ASN A 110 -19.76 3.88 7.42
CA ASN A 110 -18.63 4.03 8.33
C ASN A 110 -18.14 2.68 8.82
N VAL A 111 -16.83 2.59 9.00
CA VAL A 111 -16.12 1.49 9.64
C VAL A 111 -15.19 2.04 10.72
N HIS A 112 -14.78 1.17 11.64
CA HIS A 112 -13.98 1.54 12.79
C HIS A 112 -12.49 1.44 12.48
N PHE A 113 -11.75 2.49 12.86
CA PHE A 113 -10.30 2.48 12.86
C PHE A 113 -9.73 3.48 13.88
N PHE A 114 -8.47 3.32 14.26
CA PHE A 114 -7.84 4.21 15.23
C PHE A 114 -7.67 5.63 14.66
N LYS A 115 -8.15 6.64 15.39
CA LYS A 115 -7.90 8.07 15.11
C LYS A 115 -6.71 8.64 15.89
N GLY A 116 -6.13 7.84 16.79
CA GLY A 116 -5.01 8.20 17.63
C GLY A 116 -4.69 7.10 18.64
N PRO A 117 -3.67 7.28 19.50
CA PRO A 117 -3.27 6.29 20.48
C PRO A 117 -4.44 5.86 21.36
N LYS A 118 -4.85 4.58 21.24
CA LYS A 118 -5.97 3.96 21.97
C LYS A 118 -7.34 4.63 21.76
N THR A 119 -7.49 5.46 20.72
CA THR A 119 -8.76 6.13 20.41
C THR A 119 -9.36 5.51 19.15
N MET A 120 -10.43 4.74 19.32
CA MET A 120 -11.24 4.25 18.19
C MET A 120 -12.10 5.39 17.65
N GLY A 121 -12.28 5.44 16.34
CA GLY A 121 -13.28 6.30 15.73
C GLY A 121 -13.77 5.72 14.41
N GLU A 122 -14.67 6.46 13.77
CA GLU A 122 -15.27 6.06 12.50
C GLU A 122 -14.63 6.77 11.30
N ILE A 123 -14.52 6.05 10.20
CA ILE A 123 -14.10 6.55 8.88
C ILE A 123 -15.01 5.91 7.82
N SER A 124 -15.44 6.66 6.80
CA SER A 124 -16.20 6.06 5.71
C SER A 124 -15.32 5.10 4.92
N ARG A 125 -15.88 4.01 4.37
CA ARG A 125 -15.09 3.09 3.51
C ARG A 125 -14.43 3.81 2.34
N LYS A 126 -15.10 4.83 1.78
CA LYS A 126 -14.52 5.72 0.76
C LYS A 126 -13.27 6.43 1.27
N ASP A 127 -13.34 7.08 2.43
CA ASP A 127 -12.18 7.83 2.94
C ASP A 127 -11.05 6.88 3.37
N TRP A 128 -11.40 5.67 3.81
CA TRP A 128 -10.45 4.61 4.13
C TRP A 128 -9.65 4.15 2.91
N VAL A 129 -10.29 3.87 1.78
CA VAL A 129 -9.55 3.42 0.57
C VAL A 129 -8.62 4.50 0.04
N TRP A 130 -9.01 5.78 0.13
CA TRP A 130 -8.14 6.91 -0.21
C TRP A 130 -6.98 7.07 0.77
N PHE A 131 -7.24 6.92 2.08
CA PHE A 131 -6.19 6.93 3.10
C PHE A 131 -5.11 5.87 2.81
N LEU A 132 -5.52 4.63 2.53
CA LEU A 132 -4.60 3.54 2.20
C LEU A 132 -3.79 3.80 0.92
N LEU A 133 -4.40 4.45 -0.08
CA LEU A 133 -3.69 4.82 -1.30
C LEU A 133 -2.62 5.89 -1.02
N HIS A 134 -2.93 6.88 -0.19
CA HIS A 134 -1.96 7.89 0.22
C HIS A 134 -0.83 7.28 1.06
N ASP A 135 -1.12 6.30 1.92
CA ASP A 135 -0.11 5.61 2.73
C ASP A 135 0.85 4.80 1.85
N GLN A 136 0.33 4.10 0.84
CA GLN A 136 1.15 3.45 -0.18
C GLN A 136 2.04 4.46 -0.93
N ILE A 137 1.51 5.62 -1.34
CA ILE A 137 2.29 6.67 -2.00
C ILE A 137 3.40 7.18 -1.07
N HIS A 138 3.08 7.38 0.22
CA HIS A 138 4.03 7.80 1.25
C HIS A 138 5.17 6.79 1.40
N HIS A 139 4.85 5.50 1.57
CA HIS A 139 5.85 4.44 1.71
C HIS A 139 6.65 4.19 0.43
N ARG A 140 6.06 4.34 -0.76
CA ARG A 140 6.82 4.34 -2.03
C ARG A 140 7.80 5.51 -2.08
N GLY A 141 7.39 6.69 -1.62
CA GLY A 141 8.28 7.84 -1.48
C GLY A 141 9.51 7.51 -0.64
N GLN A 142 9.30 6.89 0.54
CA GLN A 142 10.40 6.39 1.37
C GLN A 142 11.27 5.37 0.63
N PHE A 143 10.65 4.37 -0.02
CA PHE A 143 11.35 3.29 -0.68
C PHE A 143 12.22 3.77 -1.87
N SER A 144 11.79 4.83 -2.58
CA SER A 144 12.59 5.40 -3.66
C SER A 144 13.95 5.95 -3.18
N VAL A 145 14.02 6.45 -1.94
CA VAL A 145 15.28 6.86 -1.30
C VAL A 145 16.14 5.65 -0.97
N TYR A 146 15.55 4.53 -0.52
CA TYR A 146 16.28 3.30 -0.25
C TYR A 146 16.92 2.77 -1.54
N LEU A 147 16.15 2.77 -2.63
CA LEU A 147 16.61 2.37 -3.95
C LEU A 147 17.81 3.21 -4.40
N ARG A 148 17.74 4.54 -4.25
CA ARG A 148 18.84 5.46 -4.56
C ARG A 148 20.09 5.19 -3.73
N MET A 149 19.94 4.91 -2.43
CA MET A 149 21.07 4.72 -1.50
C MET A 149 21.86 3.44 -1.73
N VAL A 150 21.30 2.49 -2.49
CA VAL A 150 21.98 1.24 -2.86
C VAL A 150 22.40 1.23 -4.33
N ASP A 151 22.54 2.41 -4.93
CA ASP A 151 22.91 2.63 -6.34
C ASP A 151 21.94 1.97 -7.35
N GLY A 152 20.71 1.70 -6.91
CA GLY A 152 19.64 1.24 -7.79
C GLY A 152 19.11 2.39 -8.65
N LYS A 153 18.70 2.05 -9.88
CA LYS A 153 18.15 3.01 -10.84
C LYS A 153 16.73 3.39 -10.45
N VAL A 154 16.52 4.62 -10.00
CA VAL A 154 15.19 5.08 -9.58
C VAL A 154 14.35 5.37 -10.82
N PRO A 155 13.20 4.71 -11.03
CA PRO A 155 12.36 5.03 -12.17
C PRO A 155 11.65 6.39 -12.01
N SER A 156 11.18 6.93 -13.13
CA SER A 156 10.19 8.01 -13.15
C SER A 156 8.89 7.53 -12.48
N ILE A 157 8.34 8.35 -11.57
CA ILE A 157 7.11 8.05 -10.81
C ILE A 157 6.01 9.03 -11.23
N TYR A 158 6.24 10.32 -11.01
CA TYR A 158 5.36 11.42 -11.43
C TYR A 158 6.05 12.37 -12.40
N GLY A 159 7.37 12.48 -12.26
CA GLY A 159 8.27 13.13 -13.17
C GLY A 159 9.61 12.39 -13.21
N PRO A 160 10.59 12.92 -13.96
CA PRO A 160 11.87 12.30 -14.16
C PRO A 160 12.58 12.10 -12.83
N SER A 161 13.44 11.11 -12.81
CA SER A 161 14.43 10.92 -11.76
C SER A 161 15.81 11.32 -12.29
N GLY A 162 16.84 11.15 -11.47
CA GLY A 162 18.22 11.23 -11.96
C GLY A 162 18.62 10.10 -12.92
N ASP A 163 17.79 9.05 -13.06
CA ASP A 163 18.10 7.84 -13.84
C ASP A 163 17.14 7.59 -15.02
N GLU A 164 15.96 8.21 -15.04
CA GLU A 164 14.96 8.05 -16.09
C GLU A 164 14.32 9.41 -16.45
N PRO A 165 14.43 9.86 -17.71
CA PRO A 165 13.84 11.14 -18.16
C PRO A 165 12.31 11.05 -18.29
N TRP A 166 11.67 12.17 -18.65
CA TRP A 166 10.27 12.16 -19.11
C TRP A 166 10.16 11.25 -20.35
N ILE A 167 9.09 10.46 -20.40
CA ILE A 167 8.62 9.80 -21.62
C ILE A 167 7.66 10.73 -22.34
#